data_AF-A0A7M3XKF7-F1
#
_entry.id   AF-A0A7M3XKF7-F1
#
_cell.length_a   1.000
_cell.length_b   1.000
_cell.length_c   1.000
_cell.angle_alpha   90.00
_cell.angle_beta   90.00
_cell.angle_gamma   90.00
#
_symmetry.space_group_name_H-M   'P 1'
#
loop_
_entity.id
_entity.type
_entity.pdbx_description
1 polymer ?
#
loop_
_entity_poly.entity_id
_entity_poly.type
_entity_poly.pdbx_seq_one_letter_code
_entity_poly.pdbx_strand_id
1 'polypeptide(L)'
;MRKNLILVALIAIILLPFNQAEISSDVEDEVLSFQWNIDFGEVYVSTKPLATTENIYVRTSSSSLAQGVASVYSISYDGVENWRVENSNSTMSDLSPLAFVNSGNGACGEWPDMLLVGWSDGLLQALNSDSGEVVWQHYTETRGWGITGNMLVEEETVTVPTRNSVDQLCLNGDLLFSQDVGYGWRNGITYAAGYYWTGDEVGNLWSINSAGVVNYSIGDGKLRHSPLHLPNGDLLLHLQTSIGSTIFQFDTQLNTVTAITESGFSPGKPIVVDGYIITTDSQHVTSLNCASQCYVVDFEPFHSNGEISEVFGKIVLPRNTVEGGYGQFSLAPNGELETLGLATYSDDWYGTAGVESQIIDGQKFLLLVNDNANLKLYSTDAPKPIDADGSEHQWDTILVLLCALVLISATSINILRERFQSAFKFFILFCTVLLYFTLGDVIQSWSELINDETPTSEIWNDEWPEEWLGTQIVIFEFADQTVVSGGLLDHDTVLSLTEAAAEQQGFEIEIVDSSLGKYLVSIDGRAGEGWEYSVNGQPGVMSAEYSTVESDSVISWIQL
;
A
#
# COMPACT_ATOMS: atom_id res chain seq x y z
N MET A 1 57.95 -18.27 -16.94
CA MET A 1 56.61 -18.90 -16.86
C MET A 1 55.85 -18.53 -15.58
N ARG A 2 56.34 -18.85 -14.37
CA ARG A 2 55.61 -18.57 -13.10
C ARG A 2 55.27 -17.09 -12.85
N LYS A 3 56.17 -16.15 -13.17
CA LYS A 3 55.91 -14.69 -13.04
C LYS A 3 54.87 -14.16 -14.03
N ASN A 4 54.81 -14.70 -15.24
CA ASN A 4 53.87 -14.27 -16.27
C ASN A 4 52.45 -14.80 -16.01
N LEU A 5 52.33 -15.98 -15.38
CA LEU A 5 51.05 -16.53 -14.95
C LEU A 5 50.41 -15.69 -13.82
N ILE A 6 51.24 -15.18 -12.90
CA ILE A 6 50.79 -14.32 -11.81
C ILE A 6 50.29 -12.96 -12.34
N LEU A 7 50.97 -12.40 -13.34
CA LEU A 7 50.54 -11.14 -13.97
C LEU A 7 49.20 -11.31 -14.72
N VAL A 8 49.02 -12.42 -15.44
CA VAL A 8 47.76 -12.73 -16.14
C VAL A 8 46.63 -12.99 -15.13
N ALA A 9 46.90 -13.66 -14.01
CA ALA A 9 45.92 -13.86 -12.95
C ALA A 9 45.55 -12.53 -12.25
N LEU A 10 46.50 -11.62 -12.04
CA LEU A 10 46.24 -10.30 -11.47
C LEU A 10 45.41 -9.43 -12.42
N ILE A 11 45.70 -9.46 -13.72
CA ILE A 11 44.92 -8.75 -14.73
C ILE A 11 43.51 -9.35 -14.85
N ALA A 12 43.37 -10.68 -14.75
CA ALA A 12 42.07 -11.34 -14.75
C ALA A 12 41.23 -11.02 -13.50
N ILE A 13 41.86 -10.80 -12.35
CA ILE A 13 41.17 -10.38 -11.11
C ILE A 13 40.77 -8.90 -11.17
N ILE A 14 41.56 -8.04 -11.82
CA ILE A 14 41.23 -6.61 -12.02
C ILE A 14 40.15 -6.43 -13.11
N LEU A 15 40.02 -7.38 -14.04
CA LEU A 15 39.01 -7.41 -15.11
C LEU A 15 37.78 -8.26 -14.77
N LEU A 16 37.69 -8.84 -13.57
CA LEU A 16 36.40 -9.32 -13.09
C LEU A 16 35.50 -8.09 -13.00
N PRO A 17 34.32 -8.09 -13.65
CA PRO A 17 33.38 -7.02 -13.43
C PRO A 17 33.12 -7.01 -11.93
N PHE A 18 33.49 -5.92 -11.26
CA PHE A 18 32.75 -5.52 -10.09
C PHE A 18 31.35 -5.23 -10.63
N ASN A 19 30.52 -6.27 -10.70
CA ASN A 19 29.09 -6.08 -10.57
C ASN A 19 28.94 -5.54 -9.15
N GLN A 20 29.17 -4.23 -8.98
CA GLN A 20 28.12 -3.47 -8.34
C GLN A 20 26.94 -3.73 -9.25
N ALA A 21 26.10 -4.69 -8.85
CA ALA A 21 24.70 -4.44 -9.05
C ALA A 21 24.51 -3.05 -8.42
N GLU A 22 24.43 -2.02 -9.26
CA GLU A 22 23.45 -1.00 -8.97
C GLU A 22 22.17 -1.79 -8.76
N ILE A 23 21.91 -2.10 -7.49
CA ILE A 23 20.57 -1.99 -6.99
C ILE A 23 20.24 -0.56 -7.41
N SER A 24 19.57 -0.43 -8.56
CA SER A 24 18.76 0.73 -8.83
C SER A 24 17.92 0.87 -7.57
N SER A 25 18.34 1.78 -6.70
CA SER A 25 17.58 2.19 -5.54
C SER A 25 16.45 3.12 -5.98
N ASP A 26 15.95 2.93 -7.21
CA ASP A 26 14.58 3.25 -7.58
C ASP A 26 13.68 2.14 -7.01
N VAL A 27 13.73 2.00 -5.68
CA VAL A 27 12.47 1.87 -4.97
C VAL A 27 11.95 3.30 -4.96
N GLU A 28 11.42 3.76 -6.10
CA GLU A 28 10.30 4.67 -6.00
C GLU A 28 9.33 3.94 -5.09
N ASP A 29 9.16 4.43 -3.86
CA ASP A 29 8.08 3.99 -2.99
C ASP A 29 6.82 4.08 -3.86
N GLU A 30 6.33 2.95 -4.39
CA GLU A 30 5.20 2.95 -5.32
C GLU A 30 4.09 3.81 -4.72
N VAL A 31 3.87 4.97 -5.31
CA VAL A 31 3.06 6.00 -4.67
C VAL A 31 1.61 5.55 -4.76
N LEU A 32 1.00 5.34 -3.60
CA LEU A 32 -0.43 5.10 -3.52
C LEU A 32 -1.18 6.38 -3.91
N SER A 33 -1.90 6.34 -5.02
CA SER A 33 -2.73 7.44 -5.50
C SER A 33 -4.20 7.21 -5.12
N PHE A 34 -4.87 8.31 -4.76
CA PHE A 34 -6.30 8.27 -4.43
C PHE A 34 -7.13 7.90 -5.66
N GLN A 35 -8.00 6.91 -5.54
CA GLN A 35 -8.86 6.45 -6.62
C GLN A 35 -10.27 7.03 -6.48
N TRP A 36 -10.92 6.74 -5.37
CA TRP A 36 -12.29 7.16 -5.11
C TRP A 36 -12.62 7.14 -3.62
N ASN A 37 -13.76 7.75 -3.30
CA ASN A 37 -14.33 7.84 -1.97
C ASN A 37 -15.84 7.54 -2.04
N ILE A 38 -16.35 6.75 -1.10
CA ILE A 38 -17.77 6.50 -0.87
C ILE A 38 -18.15 6.96 0.54
N ASP A 39 -19.13 7.87 0.61
CA ASP A 39 -19.75 8.31 1.86
C ASP A 39 -21.09 7.58 2.04
N PHE A 40 -21.21 6.75 3.08
CA PHE A 40 -22.44 6.01 3.37
C PHE A 40 -23.50 6.83 4.14
N GLY A 41 -23.23 8.11 4.43
CA GLY A 41 -24.15 9.02 5.12
C GLY A 41 -24.02 8.97 6.64
N GLU A 42 -25.12 9.17 7.37
CA GLU A 42 -25.12 9.31 8.85
C GLU A 42 -24.98 7.98 9.61
N VAL A 43 -24.58 6.91 8.94
CA VAL A 43 -24.25 5.61 9.55
C VAL A 43 -22.81 5.60 10.06
N TYR A 44 -22.41 4.50 10.72
CA TYR A 44 -21.06 4.35 11.28
C TYR A 44 -20.37 3.12 10.70
N VAL A 45 -19.06 3.15 10.53
CA VAL A 45 -18.25 1.96 10.21
C VAL A 45 -17.17 1.80 11.27
N SER A 46 -17.15 0.66 11.95
CA SER A 46 -16.25 0.42 13.09
C SER A 46 -15.42 -0.85 12.97
N THR A 47 -15.53 -1.55 11.84
CA THR A 47 -14.79 -2.78 11.57
C THR A 47 -13.97 -2.60 10.30
N LYS A 48 -12.80 -3.22 10.25
CA LYS A 48 -11.95 -3.24 9.05
C LYS A 48 -12.77 -3.74 7.83
N PRO A 49 -12.70 -3.07 6.65
CA PRO A 49 -13.25 -3.58 5.40
C PRO A 49 -12.67 -4.96 5.08
N LEU A 50 -13.41 -5.82 4.39
CA LEU A 50 -12.89 -7.12 3.94
C LEU A 50 -12.73 -7.08 2.43
N ALA A 51 -11.53 -7.33 1.91
CA ALA A 51 -11.28 -7.38 0.48
C ALA A 51 -10.97 -8.81 0.01
N THR A 52 -11.50 -9.19 -1.15
CA THR A 52 -11.08 -10.37 -1.93
C THR A 52 -10.43 -9.89 -3.24
N THR A 53 -10.04 -10.82 -4.11
CA THR A 53 -9.54 -10.47 -5.45
C THR A 53 -10.58 -9.79 -6.34
N GLU A 54 -11.86 -9.90 -6.00
CA GLU A 54 -12.97 -9.45 -6.85
C GLU A 54 -13.80 -8.34 -6.22
N ASN A 55 -14.00 -8.40 -4.90
CA ASN A 55 -14.97 -7.56 -4.20
C ASN A 55 -14.41 -6.99 -2.89
N ILE A 56 -14.90 -5.81 -2.55
CA ILE A 56 -14.68 -5.12 -1.28
C ILE A 56 -16.01 -5.17 -0.52
N TYR A 57 -15.99 -5.73 0.68
CA TYR A 57 -17.14 -5.79 1.56
C TYR A 57 -17.00 -4.81 2.71
N VAL A 58 -18.04 -3.99 2.89
CA VAL A 58 -18.10 -3.01 3.98
C VAL A 58 -19.39 -3.16 4.74
N ARG A 59 -19.27 -3.09 6.06
CA ARG A 59 -20.40 -3.13 6.98
C ARG A 59 -20.61 -1.76 7.61
N THR A 60 -21.85 -1.30 7.55
CA THR A 60 -22.30 -0.12 8.28
C THR A 60 -23.17 -0.49 9.48
N SER A 61 -23.09 0.32 10.51
CA SER A 61 -23.86 0.26 11.75
C SER A 61 -24.81 1.45 11.82
N SER A 62 -25.93 1.30 12.50
CA SER A 62 -26.83 2.40 12.80
C SER A 62 -27.28 2.35 14.26
N SER A 63 -27.37 3.51 14.91
CA SER A 63 -27.90 3.61 16.28
C SER A 63 -29.40 3.91 16.32
N SER A 64 -30.00 4.23 15.16
CA SER A 64 -31.44 4.38 14.99
C SER A 64 -31.84 4.40 13.51
N LEU A 65 -33.05 3.96 13.20
CA LEU A 65 -33.59 4.06 11.83
C LEU A 65 -33.64 5.49 11.25
N ALA A 66 -33.54 6.52 12.10
CA ALA A 66 -33.49 7.91 11.65
C ALA A 66 -32.13 8.29 11.04
N GLN A 67 -31.04 7.66 11.48
CA GLN A 67 -29.67 7.90 10.98
C GLN A 67 -29.34 7.03 9.76
N GLY A 68 -30.06 5.92 9.59
CA GLY A 68 -29.87 4.98 8.49
C GLY A 68 -30.18 3.55 8.92
N VAL A 69 -30.00 2.62 7.97
CA VAL A 69 -30.19 1.19 8.21
C VAL A 69 -28.83 0.50 8.18
N ALA A 70 -28.54 -0.31 9.19
CA ALA A 70 -27.31 -1.12 9.21
C ALA A 70 -27.30 -2.04 7.99
N SER A 71 -26.19 -2.03 7.27
CA SER A 71 -26.12 -2.65 5.94
C SER A 71 -24.76 -3.31 5.70
N VAL A 72 -24.75 -4.29 4.81
CA VAL A 72 -23.52 -4.86 4.24
C VAL A 72 -23.54 -4.58 2.75
N TYR A 73 -22.44 -4.00 2.26
CA TYR A 73 -22.23 -3.64 0.87
C TYR A 73 -21.19 -4.56 0.25
N SER A 74 -21.37 -4.91 -1.01
CA SER A 74 -20.31 -5.40 -1.90
C SER A 74 -20.03 -4.35 -2.95
N ILE A 75 -18.76 -3.98 -3.11
CA ILE A 75 -18.27 -2.88 -3.92
C ILE A 75 -17.11 -3.39 -4.75
N SER A 76 -17.08 -3.09 -6.04
CA SER A 76 -15.93 -3.40 -6.91
C SER A 76 -14.80 -2.38 -6.73
N TYR A 77 -13.60 -2.73 -7.18
CA TYR A 77 -12.42 -1.86 -7.07
C TYR A 77 -12.51 -0.55 -7.88
N ASP A 78 -13.48 -0.42 -8.79
CA ASP A 78 -13.81 0.82 -9.49
C ASP A 78 -14.83 1.71 -8.74
N GLY A 79 -15.27 1.30 -7.55
CA GLY A 79 -16.18 2.05 -6.67
C GLY A 79 -17.66 1.85 -6.97
N VAL A 80 -18.04 0.81 -7.72
CA VAL A 80 -19.44 0.49 -8.03
C VAL A 80 -20.03 -0.47 -6.98
N GLU A 81 -21.22 -0.15 -6.46
CA GLU A 81 -21.99 -1.07 -5.60
C GLU A 81 -22.54 -2.24 -6.45
N ASN A 82 -22.13 -3.47 -6.12
CA ASN A 82 -22.63 -4.69 -6.74
C ASN A 82 -23.97 -5.11 -6.12
N TRP A 83 -24.02 -5.14 -4.79
CA TRP A 83 -25.22 -5.46 -4.03
C TRP A 83 -25.14 -4.90 -2.61
N ARG A 84 -26.30 -4.82 -1.95
CA ARG A 84 -26.44 -4.44 -0.54
C ARG A 84 -27.48 -5.28 0.18
N VAL A 85 -27.22 -5.60 1.44
CA VAL A 85 -28.17 -6.27 2.34
C VAL A 85 -28.39 -5.40 3.58
N GLU A 86 -29.65 -5.09 3.86
CA GLU A 86 -30.04 -4.21 4.97
C GLU A 86 -30.67 -5.01 6.12
N ASN A 87 -30.36 -4.64 7.37
CA ASN A 87 -31.04 -5.13 8.56
C ASN A 87 -31.61 -3.99 9.41
N SER A 88 -32.91 -3.72 9.25
CA SER A 88 -33.63 -2.69 10.03
C SER A 88 -33.81 -3.01 11.52
N ASN A 89 -33.61 -4.27 11.94
CA ASN A 89 -33.70 -4.65 13.35
C ASN A 89 -32.37 -4.41 14.08
N SER A 90 -31.26 -4.39 13.34
CA SER A 90 -29.94 -4.07 13.88
C SER A 90 -29.82 -2.57 14.15
N THR A 91 -30.18 -2.18 15.37
CA THR A 91 -30.30 -0.78 15.81
C THR A 91 -29.23 -0.39 16.82
N MET A 92 -28.23 -1.25 17.01
CA MET A 92 -27.13 -1.05 17.91
C MET A 92 -25.81 -1.09 17.12
N SER A 93 -24.71 -0.66 17.73
CA SER A 93 -23.39 -0.71 17.09
C SER A 93 -23.04 -2.15 16.67
N ASP A 94 -22.81 -2.31 15.38
CA ASP A 94 -22.55 -3.59 14.71
C ASP A 94 -21.04 -3.79 14.60
N LEU A 95 -20.49 -4.41 15.66
CA LEU A 95 -19.04 -4.45 15.89
C LEU A 95 -18.38 -5.78 15.47
N SER A 96 -19.17 -6.78 15.05
CA SER A 96 -18.62 -8.06 14.60
C SER A 96 -18.00 -7.89 13.22
N PRO A 97 -16.71 -8.18 13.03
CA PRO A 97 -16.10 -8.17 11.70
C PRO A 97 -16.78 -9.18 10.78
N LEU A 98 -16.77 -8.87 9.48
CA LEU A 98 -17.20 -9.78 8.43
C LEU A 98 -16.19 -10.93 8.31
N ALA A 99 -16.66 -12.11 7.89
CA ALA A 99 -15.79 -13.24 7.57
C ALA A 99 -16.14 -13.80 6.19
N PHE A 100 -15.17 -13.82 5.29
CA PHE A 100 -15.32 -14.45 3.99
C PHE A 100 -14.93 -15.93 4.06
N VAL A 101 -15.71 -16.77 3.41
CA VAL A 101 -15.56 -18.22 3.39
C VAL A 101 -15.60 -18.69 1.95
N ASN A 102 -14.56 -19.39 1.53
CA ASN A 102 -14.54 -20.02 0.21
C ASN A 102 -15.50 -21.22 0.17
N SER A 103 -16.04 -21.47 -1.02
CA SER A 103 -16.84 -22.63 -1.36
C SER A 103 -16.07 -23.91 -1.05
N GLY A 104 -16.81 -24.92 -0.62
CA GLY A 104 -16.23 -26.15 -0.14
C GLY A 104 -17.23 -27.29 -0.05
N ASN A 105 -16.69 -28.48 0.17
CA ASN A 105 -17.45 -29.70 0.40
C ASN A 105 -16.73 -30.52 1.48
N GLY A 106 -17.50 -31.08 2.40
CA GLY A 106 -16.99 -31.95 3.44
C GLY A 106 -18.05 -32.67 4.26
N ALA A 107 -17.71 -32.97 5.50
CA ALA A 107 -18.62 -33.58 6.48
C ALA A 107 -19.84 -32.69 6.78
N CYS A 108 -19.66 -31.37 6.70
CA CYS A 108 -20.75 -30.38 6.82
C CYS A 108 -21.57 -30.20 5.54
N GLY A 109 -21.37 -31.02 4.50
CA GLY A 109 -22.05 -30.91 3.22
C GLY A 109 -21.35 -29.98 2.25
N GLU A 110 -22.10 -29.35 1.34
CA GLU A 110 -21.58 -28.40 0.34
C GLU A 110 -22.03 -26.99 0.68
N TRP A 111 -21.14 -26.02 0.49
CA TRP A 111 -21.43 -24.59 0.66
C TRP A 111 -20.76 -23.76 -0.44
N PRO A 112 -21.38 -22.65 -0.88
CA PRO A 112 -20.80 -21.74 -1.87
C PRO A 112 -19.79 -20.77 -1.23
N ASP A 113 -19.22 -19.87 -2.04
CA ASP A 113 -18.51 -18.70 -1.52
C ASP A 113 -19.51 -17.81 -0.78
N MET A 114 -19.17 -17.44 0.46
CA MET A 114 -20.09 -16.76 1.35
C MET A 114 -19.42 -15.69 2.19
N LEU A 115 -20.20 -14.69 2.56
CA LEU A 115 -19.89 -13.70 3.57
C LEU A 115 -20.73 -13.97 4.82
N LEU A 116 -20.07 -14.25 5.94
CA LEU A 116 -20.72 -14.43 7.24
C LEU A 116 -20.87 -13.08 7.95
N VAL A 117 -22.08 -12.82 8.43
CA VAL A 117 -22.47 -11.56 9.07
C VAL A 117 -23.19 -11.85 10.38
N GLY A 118 -22.62 -11.39 11.49
CA GLY A 118 -23.25 -11.44 12.81
C GLY A 118 -23.82 -10.08 13.19
N TRP A 119 -25.14 -9.96 13.29
CA TRP A 119 -25.87 -8.73 13.57
C TRP A 119 -26.10 -8.47 15.07
N SER A 120 -26.19 -7.20 15.43
CA SER A 120 -26.42 -6.76 16.82
C SER A 120 -27.81 -7.12 17.36
N ASP A 121 -28.73 -7.58 16.50
CA ASP A 121 -30.03 -8.15 16.85
C ASP A 121 -30.00 -9.68 17.05
N GLY A 122 -28.81 -10.29 17.04
CA GLY A 122 -28.60 -11.71 17.28
C GLY A 122 -28.79 -12.61 16.06
N LEU A 123 -29.03 -12.02 14.88
CA LEU A 123 -29.09 -12.74 13.62
C LEU A 123 -27.67 -13.04 13.11
N LEU A 124 -27.36 -14.30 12.86
CA LEU A 124 -26.22 -14.75 12.08
C LEU A 124 -26.70 -15.09 10.67
N GLN A 125 -26.06 -14.55 9.65
CA GLN A 125 -26.39 -14.81 8.25
C GLN A 125 -25.14 -15.23 7.47
N ALA A 126 -25.31 -16.19 6.57
CA ALA A 126 -24.40 -16.41 5.46
C ALA A 126 -25.05 -15.88 4.19
N LEU A 127 -24.37 -14.93 3.56
CA LEU A 127 -24.79 -14.31 2.30
C LEU A 127 -23.92 -14.88 1.18
N ASN A 128 -24.50 -15.13 0.01
CA ASN A 128 -23.72 -15.43 -1.18
C ASN A 128 -22.82 -14.23 -1.51
N SER A 129 -21.53 -14.48 -1.74
CA SER A 129 -20.53 -13.41 -1.96
C SER A 129 -20.85 -12.51 -3.17
N ASP A 130 -21.49 -13.06 -4.19
CA ASP A 130 -21.62 -12.39 -5.50
C ASP A 130 -22.98 -11.70 -5.64
N SER A 131 -24.02 -12.21 -4.97
CA SER A 131 -25.40 -11.70 -5.10
C SER A 131 -25.96 -11.06 -3.83
N GLY A 132 -25.36 -11.33 -2.66
CA GLY A 132 -25.92 -10.94 -1.36
C GLY A 132 -27.16 -11.75 -0.94
N GLU A 133 -27.56 -12.78 -1.70
CA GLU A 133 -28.69 -13.64 -1.32
C GLU A 133 -28.38 -14.47 -0.07
N VAL A 134 -29.36 -14.63 0.82
CA VAL A 134 -29.20 -15.44 2.03
C VAL A 134 -29.07 -16.92 1.66
N VAL A 135 -27.94 -17.53 2.00
CA VAL A 135 -27.73 -18.98 1.87
C VAL A 135 -28.36 -19.71 3.06
N TRP A 136 -28.05 -19.26 4.27
CA TRP A 136 -28.67 -19.73 5.51
C TRP A 136 -28.61 -18.65 6.60
N GLN A 137 -29.39 -18.85 7.66
CA GLN A 137 -29.44 -17.93 8.79
C GLN A 137 -29.73 -18.66 10.11
N HIS A 138 -29.22 -18.13 11.22
CA HIS A 138 -29.39 -18.66 12.57
C HIS A 138 -29.70 -17.51 13.56
N TYR A 139 -30.64 -17.73 14.47
CA TYR A 139 -31.05 -16.72 15.45
C TYR A 139 -30.54 -17.10 16.83
N THR A 140 -29.92 -16.13 17.50
CA THR A 140 -29.37 -16.27 18.85
C THR A 140 -30.12 -15.40 19.85
N GLU A 141 -29.93 -15.64 21.14
CA GLU A 141 -30.57 -14.84 22.18
C GLU A 141 -30.02 -13.39 22.18
N THR A 142 -30.94 -12.41 22.28
CA THR A 142 -30.60 -11.01 22.45
C THR A 142 -30.96 -10.50 23.84
N ARG A 143 -30.00 -9.83 24.49
CA ARG A 143 -30.22 -9.10 25.74
C ARG A 143 -29.53 -7.74 25.68
N GLY A 144 -30.21 -6.80 25.02
CA GLY A 144 -29.69 -5.48 24.66
C GLY A 144 -28.77 -5.51 23.43
N TRP A 145 -27.87 -6.50 23.38
CA TRP A 145 -26.96 -6.76 22.27
C TRP A 145 -27.08 -8.22 21.83
N GLY A 146 -26.83 -8.49 20.56
CA GLY A 146 -26.69 -9.81 19.93
C GLY A 146 -25.22 -10.13 19.64
N ILE A 147 -24.90 -10.41 18.38
CA ILE A 147 -23.55 -10.80 17.95
C ILE A 147 -22.72 -9.52 17.72
N THR A 148 -21.62 -9.38 18.46
CA THR A 148 -20.81 -8.14 18.48
C THR A 148 -19.32 -8.38 18.39
N GLY A 149 -18.84 -9.62 18.41
CA GLY A 149 -17.41 -9.92 18.38
C GLY A 149 -17.04 -10.98 17.35
N ASN A 150 -15.74 -11.23 17.23
CA ASN A 150 -15.19 -12.02 16.14
C ASN A 150 -15.63 -13.48 16.19
N MET A 151 -16.14 -13.94 15.05
CA MET A 151 -16.35 -15.34 14.74
C MET A 151 -15.04 -16.02 14.39
N LEU A 152 -14.97 -17.33 14.62
CA LEU A 152 -13.84 -18.17 14.22
C LEU A 152 -14.33 -19.18 13.18
N VAL A 153 -13.79 -19.09 11.98
CA VAL A 153 -14.03 -20.05 10.90
C VAL A 153 -12.91 -21.08 10.93
N GLU A 154 -13.26 -22.35 10.99
CA GLU A 154 -12.33 -23.48 11.00
C GLU A 154 -12.81 -24.53 10.01
N GLU A 155 -12.03 -24.72 8.94
CA GLU A 155 -12.28 -25.71 7.88
C GLU A 155 -13.73 -25.65 7.35
N GLU A 156 -14.62 -26.45 7.95
CA GLU A 156 -16.01 -26.64 7.54
C GLU A 156 -17.03 -26.05 8.52
N THR A 157 -16.58 -25.34 9.56
CA THR A 157 -17.41 -24.84 10.66
C THR A 157 -17.17 -23.37 10.97
N VAL A 158 -18.15 -22.73 11.60
CA VAL A 158 -18.04 -21.41 12.20
C VAL A 158 -18.46 -21.47 13.66
N THR A 159 -17.62 -20.92 14.53
CA THR A 159 -17.91 -20.75 15.96
C THR A 159 -18.17 -19.27 16.24
N VAL A 160 -19.31 -18.97 16.85
CA VAL A 160 -19.83 -17.61 17.02
C VAL A 160 -20.06 -17.32 18.51
N PRO A 161 -19.39 -16.31 19.08
CA PRO A 161 -19.73 -15.78 20.40
C PRO A 161 -21.01 -14.93 20.30
N THR A 162 -22.06 -15.37 20.99
CA THR A 162 -23.33 -14.65 21.09
C THR A 162 -23.34 -13.77 22.35
N ARG A 163 -24.49 -13.22 22.72
CA ARG A 163 -24.62 -12.41 23.93
C ARG A 163 -24.31 -13.18 25.22
N ASN A 164 -24.71 -14.44 25.30
CA ASN A 164 -24.58 -15.29 26.49
C ASN A 164 -24.43 -16.78 26.16
N SER A 165 -24.06 -17.11 24.91
CA SER A 165 -23.70 -18.46 24.49
C SER A 165 -22.52 -18.43 23.52
N VAL A 166 -21.93 -19.59 23.29
CA VAL A 166 -21.09 -19.85 22.13
C VAL A 166 -21.75 -20.94 21.33
N ASP A 167 -22.06 -20.61 20.07
CA ASP A 167 -22.70 -21.52 19.13
C ASP A 167 -21.68 -21.94 18.08
N GLN A 168 -21.63 -23.23 17.76
CA GLN A 168 -20.86 -23.74 16.63
C GLN A 168 -21.81 -24.30 15.59
N LEU A 169 -21.64 -23.87 14.34
CA LEU A 169 -22.42 -24.30 13.20
C LEU A 169 -21.51 -24.89 12.13
N CYS A 170 -22.02 -25.86 11.39
CA CYS A 170 -21.47 -26.19 10.08
C CYS A 170 -21.65 -25.02 9.11
N LEU A 171 -20.80 -24.92 8.10
CA LEU A 171 -20.91 -23.90 7.04
C LEU A 171 -22.15 -24.07 6.13
N ASN A 172 -22.92 -25.16 6.27
CA ASN A 172 -24.24 -25.30 5.68
C ASN A 172 -25.38 -24.70 6.54
N GLY A 173 -25.07 -24.22 7.75
CA GLY A 173 -26.02 -23.66 8.71
C GLY A 173 -26.53 -24.62 9.79
N ASP A 174 -26.12 -25.90 9.80
CA ASP A 174 -26.54 -26.84 10.84
C ASP A 174 -25.84 -26.55 12.17
N LEU A 175 -26.62 -26.39 13.24
CA LEU A 175 -26.09 -26.20 14.60
C LEU A 175 -25.48 -27.50 15.13
N LEU A 176 -24.19 -27.46 15.48
CA LEU A 176 -23.45 -28.58 16.06
C LEU A 176 -23.54 -28.60 17.58
N PHE A 177 -23.31 -27.46 18.23
CA PHE A 177 -23.55 -27.30 19.66
C PHE A 177 -23.79 -25.83 20.02
N SER A 178 -24.39 -25.61 21.18
CA SER A 178 -24.52 -24.31 21.84
C SER A 178 -24.27 -24.48 23.33
N GLN A 179 -23.44 -23.62 23.91
CA GLN A 179 -23.08 -23.66 25.33
C GLN A 179 -23.24 -22.28 25.95
N ASP A 180 -23.93 -22.20 27.09
CA ASP A 180 -24.13 -20.95 27.82
C ASP A 180 -22.83 -20.46 28.47
N VAL A 181 -22.58 -19.15 28.35
CA VAL A 181 -21.45 -18.44 28.95
C VAL A 181 -21.90 -17.14 29.61
N GLY A 182 -20.96 -16.40 30.20
CA GLY A 182 -21.20 -15.06 30.73
C GLY A 182 -21.58 -14.06 29.63
N TYR A 183 -21.99 -12.86 30.04
CA TYR A 183 -22.36 -11.82 29.08
C TYR A 183 -21.14 -11.30 28.31
N GLY A 184 -21.16 -11.44 26.99
CA GLY A 184 -20.15 -10.90 26.09
C GLY A 184 -20.57 -9.59 25.42
N TRP A 185 -19.62 -8.69 25.19
CA TRP A 185 -19.70 -7.52 24.31
C TRP A 185 -18.35 -7.29 23.63
N ARG A 186 -18.31 -7.39 22.29
CA ARG A 186 -17.07 -7.41 21.46
C ARG A 186 -16.17 -8.63 21.66
N ASN A 187 -16.55 -9.55 22.56
CA ASN A 187 -15.89 -10.82 22.80
C ASN A 187 -15.76 -11.63 21.52
N GLY A 188 -14.54 -11.98 21.15
CA GLY A 188 -14.31 -12.97 20.12
C GLY A 188 -14.03 -14.35 20.71
N ILE A 189 -13.85 -15.32 19.83
CA ILE A 189 -13.55 -16.71 20.19
C ILE A 189 -12.17 -17.11 19.64
N THR A 190 -11.49 -18.01 20.34
CA THR A 190 -10.22 -18.61 19.91
C THR A 190 -10.20 -20.09 20.23
N TYR A 191 -9.71 -20.91 19.31
CA TYR A 191 -9.49 -22.33 19.57
C TYR A 191 -8.05 -22.59 20.02
N ALA A 192 -7.87 -23.22 21.18
CA ALA A 192 -6.57 -23.58 21.73
C ALA A 192 -6.70 -24.80 22.65
N ALA A 193 -5.71 -25.68 22.60
CA ALA A 193 -5.61 -26.86 23.47
C ALA A 193 -6.88 -27.75 23.51
N GLY A 194 -7.65 -27.82 22.42
CA GLY A 194 -8.87 -28.65 22.33
C GLY A 194 -10.15 -27.99 22.81
N TYR A 195 -10.13 -26.69 23.11
CA TYR A 195 -11.28 -25.94 23.59
C TYR A 195 -11.40 -24.61 22.87
N TYR A 196 -12.63 -24.11 22.80
CA TYR A 196 -12.94 -22.74 22.43
C TYR A 196 -12.87 -21.84 23.66
N TRP A 197 -12.28 -20.66 23.51
CA TRP A 197 -12.01 -19.74 24.60
C TRP A 197 -12.59 -18.37 24.33
N THR A 198 -13.38 -17.85 25.27
CA THR A 198 -13.91 -16.48 25.21
C THR A 198 -13.95 -15.84 26.59
N GLY A 199 -13.85 -14.51 26.66
CA GLY A 199 -14.00 -13.75 27.90
C GLY A 199 -15.45 -13.41 28.23
N ASP A 200 -15.66 -12.60 29.27
CA ASP A 200 -16.93 -11.91 29.50
C ASP A 200 -16.76 -10.50 30.11
N GLU A 201 -17.88 -9.81 30.33
CA GLU A 201 -17.96 -8.45 30.89
C GLU A 201 -17.71 -8.34 32.41
N VAL A 202 -17.38 -9.45 33.09
CA VAL A 202 -17.06 -9.48 34.53
C VAL A 202 -15.74 -10.19 34.84
N GLY A 203 -14.93 -10.47 33.82
CA GLY A 203 -13.55 -10.93 33.97
C GLY A 203 -13.42 -12.44 34.15
N ASN A 204 -14.39 -13.22 33.68
CA ASN A 204 -14.22 -14.66 33.52
C ASN A 204 -13.71 -15.01 32.13
N LEU A 205 -12.81 -15.98 32.07
CA LEU A 205 -12.43 -16.71 30.87
C LEU A 205 -13.20 -18.03 30.84
N TRP A 206 -13.84 -18.33 29.72
CA TRP A 206 -14.66 -19.52 29.51
C TRP A 206 -13.94 -20.48 28.56
N SER A 207 -13.88 -21.75 28.94
CA SER A 207 -13.42 -22.87 28.13
C SER A 207 -14.61 -23.71 27.72
N ILE A 208 -14.80 -23.91 26.42
CA ILE A 208 -16.01 -24.49 25.83
C ILE A 208 -15.64 -25.65 24.91
N ASN A 209 -16.40 -26.74 24.98
CA ASN A 209 -16.47 -27.75 23.94
C ASN A 209 -17.89 -28.36 23.86
N SER A 210 -18.09 -29.34 22.99
CA SER A 210 -19.39 -30.02 22.85
C SER A 210 -19.83 -30.78 24.11
N ALA A 211 -18.91 -31.12 25.03
CA ALA A 211 -19.22 -31.82 26.27
C ALA A 211 -19.63 -30.89 27.42
N GLY A 212 -19.25 -29.61 27.37
CA GLY A 212 -19.63 -28.63 28.38
C GLY A 212 -18.74 -27.39 28.42
N VAL A 213 -18.86 -26.67 29.53
CA VAL A 213 -18.23 -25.37 29.76
C VAL A 213 -17.59 -25.29 31.15
N VAL A 214 -16.43 -24.64 31.24
CA VAL A 214 -15.73 -24.32 32.50
C VAL A 214 -15.36 -22.84 32.51
N ASN A 215 -15.50 -22.17 33.66
CA ASN A 215 -15.10 -20.77 33.82
C ASN A 215 -13.90 -20.59 34.77
N TYR A 216 -13.07 -19.60 34.47
CA TYR A 216 -11.89 -19.21 35.24
C TYR A 216 -11.97 -17.71 35.54
N SER A 217 -11.95 -17.35 36.82
CA SER A 217 -11.94 -15.94 37.24
C SER A 217 -10.54 -15.36 37.04
N ILE A 218 -10.40 -14.39 36.13
CA ILE A 218 -9.13 -13.73 35.84
C ILE A 218 -8.93 -12.53 36.78
N GLY A 219 -9.99 -11.75 37.01
CA GLY A 219 -9.97 -10.60 37.93
C GLY A 219 -11.21 -9.73 37.77
N ASP A 220 -11.30 -8.66 38.57
CA ASP A 220 -12.41 -7.71 38.50
C ASP A 220 -12.24 -6.78 37.28
N GLY A 221 -12.83 -7.15 36.15
CA GLY A 221 -12.68 -6.40 34.90
C GLY A 221 -13.50 -6.96 33.74
N LYS A 222 -13.06 -6.70 32.52
CA LYS A 222 -13.73 -7.11 31.28
C LYS A 222 -12.71 -7.67 30.30
N LEU A 223 -13.07 -8.75 29.61
CA LEU A 223 -12.27 -9.33 28.53
C LEU A 223 -13.05 -9.12 27.23
N ARG A 224 -12.60 -8.21 26.36
CA ARG A 224 -13.43 -7.67 25.24
C ARG A 224 -12.89 -7.93 23.84
N HIS A 225 -11.87 -8.76 23.72
CA HIS A 225 -11.35 -9.26 22.45
C HIS A 225 -11.16 -10.78 22.57
N SER A 226 -10.97 -11.47 21.44
CA SER A 226 -10.60 -12.89 21.46
C SER A 226 -9.32 -13.09 22.29
N PRO A 227 -9.27 -14.06 23.22
CA PRO A 227 -8.01 -14.52 23.80
C PRO A 227 -7.00 -14.83 22.69
N LEU A 228 -5.76 -14.37 22.77
CA LEU A 228 -4.79 -14.65 21.71
C LEU A 228 -4.09 -15.98 22.00
N HIS A 229 -4.16 -16.93 21.07
CA HIS A 229 -3.47 -18.21 21.18
C HIS A 229 -1.95 -18.02 21.02
N LEU A 230 -1.20 -18.50 22.00
CA LEU A 230 0.26 -18.41 22.03
C LEU A 230 0.92 -19.69 21.48
N PRO A 231 2.14 -19.62 20.91
CA PRO A 231 2.82 -20.79 20.34
C PRO A 231 3.06 -21.95 21.33
N ASN A 232 3.12 -21.66 22.63
CA ASN A 232 3.28 -22.64 23.68
C ASN A 232 1.95 -23.32 24.11
N GLY A 233 0.83 -22.93 23.51
CA GLY A 233 -0.52 -23.43 23.83
C GLY A 233 -1.27 -22.62 24.89
N ASP A 234 -0.64 -21.57 25.44
CA ASP A 234 -1.27 -20.66 26.40
C ASP A 234 -2.12 -19.60 25.70
N LEU A 235 -2.76 -18.75 26.50
CA LEU A 235 -3.55 -17.62 26.01
C LEU A 235 -2.99 -16.31 26.56
N LEU A 236 -2.91 -15.28 25.72
CA LEU A 236 -2.74 -13.90 26.15
C LEU A 236 -4.11 -13.23 26.29
N LEU A 237 -4.32 -12.60 27.43
CA LEU A 237 -5.57 -11.93 27.82
C LEU A 237 -5.28 -10.47 28.14
N HIS A 238 -6.20 -9.56 27.82
CA HIS A 238 -6.11 -8.15 28.21
C HIS A 238 -7.35 -7.80 29.03
N LEU A 239 -7.19 -7.72 30.35
CA LEU A 239 -8.27 -7.44 31.28
C LEU A 239 -8.45 -5.92 31.43
N GLN A 240 -9.57 -5.40 30.95
CA GLN A 240 -9.92 -3.99 31.09
C GLN A 240 -10.57 -3.72 32.45
N THR A 241 -10.08 -2.71 33.17
CA THR A 241 -10.69 -2.19 34.41
C THR A 241 -11.19 -0.76 34.21
N SER A 242 -11.75 -0.14 35.25
CA SER A 242 -12.18 1.25 35.20
C SER A 242 -11.04 2.27 35.26
N ILE A 243 -9.82 1.85 35.61
CA ILE A 243 -8.66 2.72 35.82
C ILE A 243 -7.46 2.41 34.89
N GLY A 244 -7.60 1.43 34.00
CA GLY A 244 -6.54 0.97 33.11
C GLY A 244 -6.82 -0.46 32.64
N SER A 245 -5.78 -1.22 32.34
CA SER A 245 -5.90 -2.64 32.00
C SER A 245 -4.63 -3.41 32.37
N THR A 246 -4.72 -4.73 32.40
CA THR A 246 -3.57 -5.60 32.69
C THR A 246 -3.50 -6.71 31.65
N ILE A 247 -2.30 -6.95 31.13
CA ILE A 247 -2.05 -8.05 30.18
C ILE A 247 -1.62 -9.28 30.99
N PHE A 248 -2.27 -10.41 30.74
CA PHE A 248 -2.04 -11.68 31.42
C PHE A 248 -1.66 -12.78 30.43
N GLN A 249 -0.84 -13.73 30.89
CA GLN A 249 -0.67 -15.05 30.29
C GLN A 249 -1.48 -16.05 31.10
N PHE A 250 -2.33 -16.84 30.45
CA PHE A 250 -3.10 -17.92 31.04
C PHE A 250 -2.57 -19.27 30.56
N ASP A 251 -2.04 -20.06 31.49
CA ASP A 251 -1.55 -21.42 31.25
C ASP A 251 -2.73 -22.37 31.11
N THR A 252 -2.94 -22.91 29.92
CA THR A 252 -4.10 -23.77 29.60
C THR A 252 -3.99 -25.18 30.19
N GLN A 253 -2.79 -25.60 30.62
CA GLN A 253 -2.57 -26.92 31.24
C GLN A 253 -2.72 -26.86 32.75
N LEU A 254 -2.15 -25.82 33.38
CA LEU A 254 -2.18 -25.61 34.83
C LEU A 254 -3.42 -24.83 35.28
N ASN A 255 -4.12 -24.18 34.37
CA ASN A 255 -5.25 -23.27 34.62
C ASN A 255 -4.88 -22.14 35.58
N THR A 256 -3.70 -21.55 35.35
CA THR A 256 -3.14 -20.47 36.17
C THR A 256 -2.91 -19.22 35.35
N VAL A 257 -3.15 -18.06 35.96
CA VAL A 257 -2.95 -16.76 35.34
C VAL A 257 -1.72 -16.07 35.90
N THR A 258 -0.91 -15.46 35.04
CA THR A 258 0.29 -14.68 35.38
C THR A 258 0.19 -13.29 34.77
N ALA A 259 0.33 -12.24 35.58
CA ALA A 259 0.38 -10.86 35.08
C ALA A 259 1.71 -10.60 34.37
N ILE A 260 1.65 -10.03 33.18
CA ILE A 260 2.82 -9.65 32.37
C ILE A 260 3.15 -8.17 32.63
N THR A 261 2.18 -7.29 32.41
CA THR A 261 2.33 -5.83 32.58
C THR A 261 0.98 -5.16 32.82
N GLU A 262 1.02 -4.00 33.47
CA GLU A 262 -0.08 -3.03 33.42
C GLU A 262 -0.04 -2.27 32.08
N SER A 263 -1.20 -1.81 31.63
CA SER A 263 -1.44 -1.14 30.36
C SER A 263 -2.52 -0.06 30.53
N GLY A 264 -2.68 0.81 29.54
CA GLY A 264 -3.62 1.93 29.54
C GLY A 264 -5.09 1.53 29.49
N PHE A 265 -5.95 2.50 29.23
CA PHE A 265 -7.40 2.30 29.14
C PHE A 265 -7.80 1.72 27.79
N SER A 266 -8.95 1.04 27.76
CA SER A 266 -9.63 0.62 26.52
C SER A 266 -8.73 -0.17 25.55
N PRO A 267 -8.32 -1.39 25.94
CA PRO A 267 -7.42 -2.19 25.13
C PRO A 267 -7.98 -2.48 23.73
N GLY A 268 -7.11 -2.37 22.73
CA GLY A 268 -7.34 -2.80 21.36
C GLY A 268 -7.27 -4.32 21.21
N LYS A 269 -7.58 -4.82 20.01
CA LYS A 269 -7.45 -6.25 19.69
C LYS A 269 -6.00 -6.54 19.27
N PRO A 270 -5.28 -7.47 19.94
CA PRO A 270 -3.91 -7.77 19.58
C PRO A 270 -3.81 -8.56 18.26
N ILE A 271 -2.69 -8.41 17.57
CA ILE A 271 -2.30 -9.20 16.39
C ILE A 271 -0.89 -9.78 16.56
N VAL A 272 -0.54 -10.75 15.73
CA VAL A 272 0.82 -11.31 15.67
C VAL A 272 1.50 -10.80 14.41
N VAL A 273 2.68 -10.19 14.55
CA VAL A 273 3.52 -9.69 13.45
C VAL A 273 4.93 -10.21 13.67
N ASP A 274 5.49 -10.95 12.71
CA ASP A 274 6.83 -11.56 12.78
C ASP A 274 7.13 -12.34 14.07
N GLY A 275 6.10 -12.98 14.65
CA GLY A 275 6.20 -13.76 15.89
C GLY A 275 6.17 -12.93 17.19
N TYR A 276 6.08 -11.60 17.09
CA TYR A 276 5.78 -10.71 18.21
C TYR A 276 4.30 -10.39 18.26
N ILE A 277 3.82 -10.02 19.44
CA ILE A 277 2.43 -9.64 19.66
C ILE A 277 2.37 -8.13 19.76
N ILE A 278 1.55 -7.53 18.92
CA ILE A 278 1.29 -6.10 18.95
C ILE A 278 -0.08 -5.90 19.57
N THR A 279 -0.15 -5.08 20.62
CA THR A 279 -1.41 -4.66 21.24
C THR A 279 -1.41 -3.16 21.43
N THR A 280 -2.57 -2.57 21.63
CA THR A 280 -2.71 -1.14 21.86
C THR A 280 -3.65 -0.83 23.00
N ASP A 281 -3.56 0.39 23.48
CA ASP A 281 -4.51 0.99 24.38
C ASP A 281 -4.61 2.50 24.10
N SER A 282 -5.36 3.22 24.92
CA SER A 282 -5.54 4.67 24.82
C SER A 282 -4.28 5.50 25.12
N GLN A 283 -3.12 4.88 25.31
CA GLN A 283 -1.86 5.54 25.67
C GLN A 283 -0.68 5.05 24.83
N HIS A 284 -0.58 3.74 24.54
CA HIS A 284 0.58 3.16 23.86
C HIS A 284 0.22 2.08 22.86
N VAL A 285 1.10 1.91 21.86
CA VAL A 285 1.33 0.64 21.15
C VAL A 285 2.35 -0.14 21.94
N THR A 286 2.12 -1.44 22.14
CA THR A 286 2.98 -2.31 22.93
C THR A 286 3.38 -3.52 22.09
N SER A 287 4.68 -3.84 22.08
CA SER A 287 5.22 -5.07 21.49
C SER A 287 5.60 -6.07 22.57
N LEU A 288 5.15 -7.32 22.46
CA LEU A 288 5.48 -8.40 23.39
C LEU A 288 6.13 -9.58 22.68
N ASN A 289 7.05 -10.24 23.38
CA ASN A 289 7.59 -11.53 22.96
C ASN A 289 7.04 -12.63 23.89
N CYS A 290 6.34 -13.60 23.30
CA CYS A 290 5.72 -14.73 24.01
C CYS A 290 6.18 -16.09 23.49
N ALA A 291 7.39 -16.18 22.91
CA ALA A 291 7.91 -17.46 22.40
C ALA A 291 8.16 -18.51 23.50
N SER A 292 8.36 -18.07 24.74
CA SER A 292 8.53 -18.96 25.91
C SER A 292 7.77 -18.44 27.12
N GLN A 293 8.29 -17.38 27.74
CA GLN A 293 7.59 -16.59 28.74
C GLN A 293 7.27 -15.24 28.14
N CYS A 294 6.04 -14.75 28.31
CA CYS A 294 5.66 -13.44 27.83
C CYS A 294 6.38 -12.33 28.61
N TYR A 295 6.98 -11.39 27.89
CA TYR A 295 7.47 -10.13 28.43
C TYR A 295 7.31 -9.02 27.39
N VAL A 296 7.29 -7.78 27.87
CA VAL A 296 7.23 -6.60 27.00
C VAL A 296 8.61 -6.32 26.42
N VAL A 297 8.65 -6.12 25.11
CA VAL A 297 9.84 -5.69 24.39
C VAL A 297 9.92 -4.17 24.35
N ASP A 298 8.83 -3.50 23.95
CA ASP A 298 8.82 -2.06 23.70
C ASP A 298 7.43 -1.42 23.82
N PHE A 299 7.40 -0.09 23.97
CA PHE A 299 6.21 0.74 24.01
C PHE A 299 6.41 2.07 23.27
N GLU A 300 5.47 2.41 22.39
CA GLU A 300 5.45 3.70 21.69
C GLU A 300 4.16 4.48 22.00
N PRO A 301 4.23 5.77 22.37
CA PRO A 301 3.04 6.57 22.66
C PRO A 301 2.12 6.72 21.44
N PHE A 302 0.90 6.19 21.55
CA PHE A 302 -0.13 6.35 20.53
C PHE A 302 -1.51 6.07 21.12
N HIS A 303 -2.52 6.82 20.70
CA HIS A 303 -3.89 6.66 21.17
C HIS A 303 -4.71 5.84 20.18
N SER A 304 -4.81 4.52 20.41
CA SER A 304 -5.62 3.64 19.55
C SER A 304 -6.30 2.52 20.31
N ASN A 305 -7.61 2.44 20.15
CA ASN A 305 -8.45 1.35 20.66
C ASN A 305 -9.09 0.55 19.52
N GLY A 306 -8.65 0.81 18.28
CA GLY A 306 -9.21 0.23 17.06
C GLY A 306 -8.53 -1.08 16.67
N GLU A 307 -8.85 -1.57 15.47
CA GLU A 307 -8.22 -2.76 14.91
C GLU A 307 -6.82 -2.45 14.37
N ILE A 308 -5.85 -3.27 14.76
CA ILE A 308 -4.47 -3.21 14.27
C ILE A 308 -4.39 -3.91 12.93
N SER A 309 -3.71 -3.31 11.97
CA SER A 309 -3.56 -3.86 10.62
C SER A 309 -2.09 -3.98 10.24
N GLU A 310 -1.73 -5.06 9.57
CA GLU A 310 -0.46 -5.17 8.86
C GLU A 310 -0.71 -4.79 7.40
N VAL A 311 -0.01 -3.76 6.93
CA VAL A 311 -0.19 -3.15 5.61
C VAL A 311 1.17 -3.07 4.95
N PHE A 312 1.41 -3.91 3.94
CA PHE A 312 2.66 -3.94 3.16
C PHE A 312 3.94 -3.95 4.04
N GLY A 313 3.92 -4.74 5.13
CA GLY A 313 5.04 -4.85 6.07
C GLY A 313 5.13 -3.76 7.14
N LYS A 314 4.12 -2.89 7.24
CA LYS A 314 3.99 -1.86 8.29
C LYS A 314 2.82 -2.19 9.21
N ILE A 315 2.94 -1.84 10.48
CA ILE A 315 1.84 -1.85 11.44
C ILE A 315 1.11 -0.51 11.30
N VAL A 316 -0.19 -0.56 11.00
CA VAL A 316 -1.02 0.62 10.82
C VAL A 316 -2.20 0.58 11.79
N LEU A 317 -2.40 1.71 12.47
CA LEU A 317 -3.34 1.85 13.58
C LEU A 317 -4.23 3.07 13.39
N PRO A 318 -5.56 2.96 13.43
CA PRO A 318 -6.43 4.12 13.41
C PRO A 318 -6.26 4.94 14.70
N ARG A 319 -6.17 6.26 14.58
CA ARG A 319 -6.16 7.15 15.74
C ARG A 319 -7.58 7.35 16.23
N ASN A 320 -7.84 6.99 17.49
CA ASN A 320 -9.18 7.04 18.06
C ASN A 320 -9.50 8.41 18.68
N THR A 321 -9.28 9.49 17.93
CA THR A 321 -9.58 10.88 18.36
C THR A 321 -10.23 11.67 17.23
N VAL A 322 -10.83 12.84 17.54
CA VAL A 322 -11.44 13.73 16.52
C VAL A 322 -10.46 14.15 15.43
N GLU A 323 -9.16 14.24 15.75
CA GLU A 323 -8.13 14.61 14.78
C GLU A 323 -7.88 13.53 13.73
N GLY A 324 -8.28 12.29 14.01
CA GLY A 324 -8.14 11.14 13.11
C GLY A 324 -6.72 10.88 12.61
N GLY A 325 -6.63 10.20 11.47
CA GLY A 325 -5.38 9.73 10.88
C GLY A 325 -4.98 8.34 11.34
N TYR A 326 -3.88 7.85 10.77
CA TYR A 326 -3.39 6.48 10.95
C TYR A 326 -1.92 6.48 11.33
N GLY A 327 -1.62 5.96 12.52
CA GLY A 327 -0.24 5.81 13.00
C GLY A 327 0.43 4.65 12.27
N GLN A 328 1.67 4.86 11.85
CA GLN A 328 2.47 3.88 11.13
C GLN A 328 3.72 3.53 11.93
N PHE A 329 3.96 2.22 12.07
CA PHE A 329 5.09 1.68 12.82
C PHE A 329 5.75 0.56 12.02
N SER A 330 7.06 0.46 12.07
CA SER A 330 7.82 -0.72 11.66
C SER A 330 8.15 -1.55 12.90
N LEU A 331 8.29 -2.87 12.70
CA LEU A 331 8.77 -3.79 13.73
C LEU A 331 10.19 -4.22 13.38
N ALA A 332 11.15 -3.88 14.23
CA ALA A 332 12.51 -4.34 14.05
C ALA A 332 12.63 -5.85 14.39
N PRO A 333 13.64 -6.58 13.86
CA PRO A 333 13.78 -8.02 14.12
C PRO A 333 13.93 -8.41 15.60
N ASN A 334 14.38 -7.48 16.44
CA ASN A 334 14.46 -7.64 17.90
C ASN A 334 13.12 -7.36 18.62
N GLY A 335 12.07 -6.97 17.89
CA GLY A 335 10.73 -6.66 18.40
C GLY A 335 10.54 -5.22 18.86
N GLU A 336 11.54 -4.35 18.71
CA GLU A 336 11.40 -2.92 19.00
C GLU A 336 10.52 -2.25 17.94
N LEU A 337 9.73 -1.26 18.38
CA LEU A 337 8.83 -0.50 17.54
C LEU A 337 9.56 0.74 17.04
N GLU A 338 9.48 1.02 15.74
CA GLU A 338 9.97 2.26 15.16
C GLU A 338 8.79 3.05 14.59
N THR A 339 8.60 4.27 15.09
CA THR A 339 7.54 5.16 14.62
C THR A 339 7.91 5.73 13.25
N LEU A 340 7.14 5.36 12.22
CA LEU A 340 7.32 5.85 10.85
C LEU A 340 6.61 7.19 10.62
N GLY A 341 5.53 7.45 11.36
CA GLY A 341 4.81 8.72 11.32
C GLY A 341 3.29 8.56 11.42
N LEU A 342 2.59 9.64 11.10
CA LEU A 342 1.13 9.70 11.06
C LEU A 342 0.68 10.03 9.64
N ALA A 343 -0.11 9.13 9.02
CA ALA A 343 -0.81 9.45 7.78
C ALA A 343 -2.10 10.21 8.11
N THR A 344 -2.33 11.32 7.42
CA THR A 344 -3.51 12.17 7.59
C THR A 344 -4.20 12.43 6.26
N TYR A 345 -5.52 12.54 6.30
CA TYR A 345 -6.40 12.76 5.16
C TYR A 345 -7.34 13.95 5.43
N SER A 346 -7.90 14.53 4.37
CA SER A 346 -8.69 15.79 4.47
C SER A 346 -9.96 15.70 5.33
N ASP A 347 -10.50 14.50 5.46
CA ASP A 347 -11.73 14.13 6.17
C ASP A 347 -11.42 13.14 7.30
N ASP A 348 -10.22 13.24 7.88
CA ASP A 348 -9.88 12.50 9.09
C ASP A 348 -10.91 12.72 10.19
N TRP A 349 -11.23 11.62 10.87
CA TRP A 349 -12.20 11.57 11.95
C TRP A 349 -11.80 10.48 12.93
N TYR A 350 -12.60 10.27 13.98
CA TYR A 350 -12.47 9.09 14.83
C TYR A 350 -12.33 7.82 13.99
N GLY A 351 -11.27 7.06 14.22
CA GLY A 351 -11.07 5.76 13.61
C GLY A 351 -11.11 4.64 14.65
N THR A 352 -11.89 3.61 14.36
CA THR A 352 -11.84 2.31 15.05
C THR A 352 -11.59 1.14 14.10
N ALA A 353 -12.03 1.27 12.84
CA ALA A 353 -11.79 0.27 11.81
C ALA A 353 -10.31 0.16 11.45
N GLY A 354 -9.86 -1.06 11.22
CA GLY A 354 -8.53 -1.34 10.69
C GLY A 354 -8.42 -0.96 9.22
N VAL A 355 -7.21 -1.04 8.70
CA VAL A 355 -6.87 -0.78 7.30
C VAL A 355 -6.82 -2.10 6.54
N GLU A 356 -7.51 -2.16 5.41
CA GLU A 356 -7.41 -3.31 4.51
C GLU A 356 -6.40 -3.04 3.39
N SER A 357 -5.62 -4.07 3.06
CA SER A 357 -4.60 -3.99 2.02
C SER A 357 -4.55 -5.26 1.20
N GLN A 358 -4.59 -5.12 -0.12
CA GLN A 358 -4.58 -6.23 -1.06
C GLN A 358 -3.52 -6.00 -2.13
N ILE A 359 -2.92 -7.07 -2.65
CA ILE A 359 -2.11 -7.03 -3.87
C ILE A 359 -2.82 -7.87 -4.91
N ILE A 360 -3.25 -7.26 -6.01
CA ILE A 360 -3.92 -7.94 -7.14
C ILE A 360 -3.10 -7.63 -8.38
N ASP A 361 -2.62 -8.68 -9.06
CA ASP A 361 -1.83 -8.56 -10.29
C ASP A 361 -0.63 -7.58 -10.19
N GLY A 362 -0.01 -7.51 -9.01
CA GLY A 362 1.13 -6.63 -8.72
C GLY A 362 0.75 -5.19 -8.36
N GLN A 363 -0.52 -4.80 -8.51
CA GLN A 363 -1.05 -3.53 -8.03
C GLN A 363 -1.42 -3.63 -6.55
N LYS A 364 -0.96 -2.66 -5.74
CA LYS A 364 -1.31 -2.56 -4.33
C LYS A 364 -2.57 -1.72 -4.17
N PHE A 365 -3.50 -2.19 -3.33
CA PHE A 365 -4.73 -1.51 -2.96
C PHE A 365 -4.75 -1.29 -1.45
N LEU A 366 -5.14 -0.09 -1.04
CA LEU A 366 -5.29 0.31 0.35
C LEU A 366 -6.70 0.86 0.58
N LEU A 367 -7.40 0.29 1.55
CA LEU A 367 -8.76 0.65 1.91
C LEU A 367 -8.78 1.22 3.32
N LEU A 368 -9.28 2.45 3.43
CA LEU A 368 -9.35 3.21 4.66
C LEU A 368 -10.81 3.57 4.93
N VAL A 369 -11.26 3.35 6.14
CA VAL A 369 -12.58 3.80 6.59
C VAL A 369 -12.50 4.36 7.99
N ASN A 370 -13.25 5.43 8.24
CA ASN A 370 -13.38 6.05 9.56
C ASN A 370 -14.79 5.85 10.13
N ASP A 371 -14.98 6.22 11.40
CA ASP A 371 -16.25 6.04 12.09
C ASP A 371 -17.37 6.90 11.50
N ASN A 372 -17.06 7.91 10.68
CA ASN A 372 -18.02 8.72 9.92
C ASN A 372 -18.44 8.05 8.61
N ALA A 373 -18.17 6.75 8.46
CA ALA A 373 -18.57 5.93 7.31
C ALA A 373 -18.08 6.47 5.96
N ASN A 374 -16.87 7.02 5.94
CA ASN A 374 -16.20 7.43 4.72
C ASN A 374 -15.17 6.38 4.30
N LEU A 375 -15.45 5.64 3.22
CA LEU A 375 -14.55 4.62 2.66
C LEU A 375 -13.75 5.19 1.51
N LYS A 376 -12.42 5.00 1.54
CA LYS A 376 -11.51 5.43 0.49
C LYS A 376 -10.71 4.26 -0.04
N LEU A 377 -10.49 4.28 -1.36
CA LEU A 377 -9.52 3.42 -2.02
C LEU A 377 -8.33 4.24 -2.51
N TYR A 378 -7.14 3.75 -2.20
CA TYR A 378 -5.90 4.15 -2.84
C TYR A 378 -5.31 2.95 -3.56
N SER A 379 -4.64 3.18 -4.67
CA SER A 379 -3.90 2.13 -5.36
C SER A 379 -2.60 2.65 -5.96
N THR A 380 -1.64 1.77 -6.16
CA THR A 380 -0.48 2.08 -7.02
C THR A 380 -0.94 2.08 -8.48
N ASP A 381 -0.09 2.57 -9.38
CA ASP A 381 -0.35 2.37 -10.80
C ASP A 381 -0.37 0.88 -11.13
N ALA A 382 -1.21 0.50 -12.10
CA ALA A 382 -1.20 -0.85 -12.62
C ALA A 382 0.20 -1.13 -13.18
N PRO A 383 0.82 -2.29 -12.85
CA PRO A 383 2.09 -2.64 -13.44
C PRO A 383 1.97 -2.58 -14.95
N LYS A 384 2.82 -1.78 -15.60
CA LYS A 384 2.87 -1.75 -17.06
C LYS A 384 3.06 -3.20 -17.51
N PRO A 385 2.23 -3.71 -18.45
CA PRO A 385 2.49 -5.04 -18.99
C PRO A 385 3.95 -5.04 -19.43
N ILE A 386 4.71 -6.01 -18.96
CA ILE A 386 6.09 -6.18 -19.41
C ILE A 386 5.99 -6.30 -20.91
N ASP A 387 6.35 -5.25 -21.64
CA ASP A 387 6.50 -5.33 -23.08
C ASP A 387 7.53 -6.43 -23.30
N ALA A 388 7.05 -7.59 -23.76
CA ALA A 388 7.91 -8.70 -24.16
C ALA A 388 8.81 -8.31 -25.37
N ASP A 389 8.64 -7.08 -25.89
CA ASP A 389 9.50 -6.45 -26.89
C ASP A 389 10.64 -5.61 -26.27
N GLY A 390 10.66 -5.41 -24.94
CA GLY A 390 11.69 -4.69 -24.20
C GLY A 390 12.89 -5.55 -23.78
N SER A 391 12.88 -6.85 -24.07
CA SER A 391 14.15 -7.59 -24.15
C SER A 391 14.80 -7.26 -25.48
N GLU A 392 15.31 -6.03 -25.62
CA GLU A 392 16.44 -5.80 -26.50
C GLU A 392 17.54 -6.71 -25.94
N HIS A 393 17.61 -7.93 -26.47
CA HIS A 393 18.70 -8.84 -26.14
C HIS A 393 19.97 -8.02 -26.31
N GLN A 394 20.74 -7.83 -25.23
CA GLN A 394 22.01 -7.10 -25.18
C GLN A 394 23.12 -7.78 -26.00
N TRP A 395 22.80 -8.21 -27.22
CA TRP A 395 23.72 -8.74 -28.21
C TRP A 395 24.82 -7.75 -28.47
N ASP A 396 24.52 -6.45 -28.46
CA ASP A 396 25.51 -5.41 -28.64
C ASP A 396 26.53 -5.43 -27.50
N THR A 397 26.08 -5.39 -26.24
CA THR A 397 26.97 -5.49 -25.08
C THR A 397 27.77 -6.79 -25.08
N ILE A 398 27.13 -7.93 -25.36
CA ILE A 398 27.79 -9.25 -25.43
C ILE A 398 28.83 -9.29 -26.57
N LEU A 399 28.51 -8.72 -27.73
CA LEU A 399 29.39 -8.65 -28.90
C LEU A 399 30.58 -7.73 -28.64
N VAL A 400 30.38 -6.59 -27.99
CA VAL A 400 31.45 -5.68 -27.56
C VAL A 400 32.38 -6.39 -26.59
N LEU A 401 31.84 -7.07 -25.59
CA LEU A 401 32.63 -7.77 -24.57
C LEU A 401 33.43 -8.93 -25.17
N LEU A 402 32.85 -9.66 -26.12
CA LEU A 402 33.53 -10.71 -26.87
C LEU A 402 34.64 -10.14 -27.77
N CYS A 403 34.37 -9.04 -28.48
CA CYS A 403 35.38 -8.35 -29.30
C CYS A 403 36.54 -7.83 -28.43
N ALA A 404 36.24 -7.20 -27.30
CA ALA A 404 37.23 -6.74 -26.33
C ALA A 404 38.13 -7.89 -25.85
N LEU A 405 37.54 -9.03 -25.49
CA LEU A 405 38.26 -10.20 -24.98
C LEU A 405 39.18 -10.80 -26.05
N VAL A 406 38.73 -10.85 -27.31
CA VAL A 406 39.55 -11.27 -28.46
C VAL A 406 40.71 -10.31 -28.68
N LEU A 407 40.48 -9.00 -28.64
CA LEU A 407 41.52 -7.99 -28.87
C LEU A 407 42.57 -7.96 -27.75
N ILE A 408 42.15 -8.09 -26.49
CA ILE A 408 43.05 -8.19 -25.33
C ILE A 408 43.87 -9.48 -25.41
N SER A 409 43.24 -10.60 -25.77
CA SER A 409 43.92 -11.89 -25.95
C SER A 409 44.94 -11.84 -27.09
N ALA A 410 44.57 -11.26 -28.24
CA ALA A 410 45.46 -11.08 -29.38
C ALA A 410 46.65 -10.16 -29.04
N THR A 411 46.39 -9.07 -28.30
CA THR A 411 47.44 -8.17 -27.80
C THR A 411 48.40 -8.93 -26.89
N SER A 412 47.87 -9.67 -25.93
CA SER A 412 48.65 -10.47 -24.95
C SER A 412 49.51 -11.54 -25.62
N ILE A 413 48.95 -12.28 -26.59
CA ILE A 413 49.68 -13.31 -27.35
C ILE A 413 50.82 -12.68 -28.17
N ASN A 414 50.59 -11.52 -28.80
CA ASN A 414 51.63 -10.84 -29.58
C ASN A 414 52.73 -10.27 -28.68
N ILE A 415 52.42 -9.80 -27.47
CA ILE A 415 53.42 -9.40 -26.47
C ILE A 415 54.26 -10.61 -26.04
N LEU A 416 53.63 -11.75 -25.74
CA LEU A 416 54.33 -12.98 -25.37
C LEU A 416 55.23 -13.53 -26.50
N ARG A 417 54.92 -13.19 -27.75
CA ARG A 417 55.72 -13.53 -28.94
C ARG A 417 56.76 -12.45 -29.31
N GLU A 418 56.95 -11.45 -28.46
CA GLU A 418 57.87 -10.30 -28.66
C GLU A 418 57.58 -9.48 -29.94
N ARG A 419 56.35 -9.53 -30.45
CA ARG A 419 55.90 -8.79 -31.64
C ARG A 419 55.22 -7.47 -31.25
N PHE A 420 56.00 -6.54 -30.71
CA PHE A 420 55.50 -5.29 -30.12
C PHE A 420 54.72 -4.40 -31.08
N GLN A 421 55.12 -4.30 -32.36
CA GLN A 421 54.38 -3.51 -33.35
C GLN A 421 52.97 -4.05 -33.61
N SER A 422 52.80 -5.38 -33.63
CA SER A 422 51.48 -5.99 -33.82
C SER A 422 50.63 -5.88 -32.55
N ALA A 423 51.23 -6.04 -31.38
CA ALA A 423 50.53 -5.83 -30.10
C ALA A 423 49.98 -4.40 -29.99
N PHE A 424 50.77 -3.39 -30.37
CA PHE A 424 50.35 -2.01 -30.32
C PHE A 424 49.17 -1.71 -31.27
N LYS A 425 49.09 -2.37 -32.43
CA LYS A 425 47.94 -2.24 -33.35
C LYS A 425 46.65 -2.77 -32.75
N PHE A 426 46.68 -3.94 -32.11
CA PHE A 426 45.49 -4.50 -31.45
C PHE A 426 45.09 -3.69 -30.21
N PHE A 427 46.07 -3.14 -29.49
CA PHE A 427 45.82 -2.25 -28.35
C PHE A 427 45.13 -0.95 -28.77
N ILE A 428 45.63 -0.28 -29.83
CA ILE A 428 44.96 0.93 -30.36
C ILE A 428 43.54 0.60 -30.80
N LEU A 429 43.36 -0.50 -31.54
CA LEU A 429 42.03 -0.92 -32.01
C LEU A 429 41.06 -1.16 -30.84
N PHE A 430 41.53 -1.78 -29.76
CA PHE A 430 40.76 -1.95 -28.54
C PHE A 430 40.36 -0.61 -27.92
N CYS A 431 41.30 0.33 -27.77
CA CYS A 431 41.00 1.66 -27.25
C CYS A 431 40.00 2.42 -28.13
N THR A 432 40.09 2.29 -29.46
CA THR A 432 39.16 2.95 -30.39
C THR A 432 37.75 2.39 -30.28
N VAL A 433 37.60 1.05 -30.18
CA VAL A 433 36.29 0.42 -29.98
C VAL A 433 35.69 0.86 -28.65
N LEU A 434 36.49 0.83 -27.57
CA LEU A 434 36.01 1.25 -26.25
C LEU A 434 35.55 2.71 -26.26
N LEU A 435 36.34 3.60 -26.86
CA LEU A 435 36.01 5.02 -26.94
C LEU A 435 34.79 5.30 -27.81
N TYR A 436 34.52 4.50 -28.85
CA TYR A 436 33.30 4.61 -29.65
C TYR A 436 32.05 4.26 -28.85
N PHE A 437 32.10 3.19 -28.06
CA PHE A 437 30.95 2.73 -27.27
C PHE A 437 30.69 3.62 -26.04
N THR A 438 31.72 4.15 -25.38
CA THR A 438 31.55 5.03 -24.21
C THR A 438 31.37 6.51 -24.58
N LEU A 439 31.38 6.87 -25.86
CA LEU A 439 31.32 8.28 -26.27
C LEU A 439 30.00 8.94 -25.88
N GLY A 440 28.88 8.21 -26.03
CA GLY A 440 27.55 8.69 -25.67
C GLY A 440 27.44 9.02 -24.18
N ASP A 441 27.82 8.06 -23.33
CA ASP A 441 27.82 8.23 -21.87
C ASP A 441 28.71 9.39 -21.42
N VAL A 442 29.90 9.52 -22.02
CA VAL A 442 30.80 10.65 -21.73
C VAL A 442 30.16 11.97 -22.13
N ILE A 443 29.51 12.05 -23.28
CA ILE A 443 28.81 13.27 -23.73
C ILE A 443 27.67 13.62 -22.77
N GLN A 444 26.91 12.61 -22.31
CA GLN A 444 25.80 12.80 -21.39
C GLN A 444 26.26 13.28 -20.01
N SER A 445 27.28 12.65 -19.42
CA SER A 445 27.85 13.12 -18.14
C SER A 445 28.48 14.52 -18.26
N TRP A 446 29.01 14.88 -19.43
CA TRP A 446 29.48 16.24 -19.69
C TRP A 446 28.33 17.25 -19.75
N SER A 447 27.17 16.86 -20.27
CA SER A 447 25.96 17.71 -20.31
C SER A 447 25.38 17.94 -18.92
N GLU A 448 25.33 16.90 -18.08
CA GLU A 448 24.87 17.00 -16.69
C GLU A 448 25.76 17.93 -15.87
N LEU A 449 27.09 17.84 -16.04
CA LEU A 449 28.05 18.70 -15.36
C LEU A 449 27.92 20.19 -15.74
N ILE A 450 27.41 20.49 -16.95
CA ILE A 450 27.22 21.86 -17.44
C ILE A 450 25.89 22.44 -16.93
N ASN A 451 24.88 21.60 -16.66
CA ASN A 451 23.54 22.02 -16.24
C ASN A 451 23.42 22.32 -14.73
N ASP A 452 24.41 21.97 -13.91
CA ASP A 452 24.36 22.13 -12.45
C ASP A 452 24.62 23.57 -11.93
N GLU A 453 24.96 24.55 -12.79
CA GLU A 453 25.36 25.90 -12.37
C GLU A 453 24.40 27.06 -12.75
N THR A 454 23.20 26.83 -13.30
CA THR A 454 22.26 27.92 -13.63
C THR A 454 21.02 27.94 -12.70
N PRO A 455 20.91 28.90 -11.77
CA PRO A 455 19.68 29.06 -10.99
C PRO A 455 18.54 29.51 -11.92
N THR A 456 17.38 28.85 -11.79
CA THR A 456 16.11 29.24 -12.42
C THR A 456 15.73 30.66 -12.00
N SER A 457 16.00 31.64 -12.86
CA SER A 457 15.50 33.01 -12.68
C SER A 457 14.00 33.02 -12.91
N GLU A 458 13.21 33.64 -12.02
CA GLU A 458 11.79 33.93 -12.25
C GLU A 458 11.60 34.58 -13.64
N ILE A 459 10.84 33.90 -14.50
CA ILE A 459 10.68 34.21 -15.94
C ILE A 459 9.45 35.10 -16.15
N TRP A 460 8.67 35.27 -15.09
CA TRP A 460 7.48 36.10 -15.10
C TRP A 460 7.83 37.57 -15.30
N ASN A 461 7.15 38.22 -16.23
CA ASN A 461 7.26 39.66 -16.46
C ASN A 461 6.03 40.38 -15.90
N ASP A 462 6.23 41.28 -14.93
CA ASP A 462 5.17 42.07 -14.28
C ASP A 462 4.37 42.98 -15.23
N GLU A 463 4.82 43.14 -16.48
CA GLU A 463 4.09 43.86 -17.53
C GLU A 463 3.04 42.98 -18.26
N TRP A 464 3.02 41.67 -18.04
CA TRP A 464 2.02 40.78 -18.62
C TRP A 464 0.66 40.89 -17.92
N PRO A 465 -0.46 40.68 -18.65
CA PRO A 465 -1.79 40.66 -18.04
C PRO A 465 -1.89 39.63 -16.89
N GLU A 466 -2.52 40.01 -15.77
CA GLU A 466 -2.76 39.10 -14.64
C GLU A 466 -3.57 37.86 -15.04
N GLU A 467 -4.37 37.95 -16.09
CA GLU A 467 -5.14 36.82 -16.66
C GLU A 467 -4.27 35.72 -17.27
N TRP A 468 -2.97 35.98 -17.52
CA TRP A 468 -2.04 34.98 -18.02
C TRP A 468 -1.30 34.23 -16.89
N LEU A 469 -1.52 34.61 -15.64
CA LEU A 469 -0.89 33.97 -14.49
C LEU A 469 -1.39 32.53 -14.34
N GLY A 470 -0.46 31.57 -14.31
CA GLY A 470 -0.78 30.14 -14.26
C GLY A 470 -1.28 29.57 -15.60
N THR A 471 -1.04 30.29 -16.70
CA THR A 471 -1.32 29.83 -18.06
C THR A 471 -0.02 29.69 -18.85
N GLN A 472 -0.09 29.04 -20.01
CA GLN A 472 1.06 28.83 -20.87
C GLN A 472 1.33 30.08 -21.72
N ILE A 473 2.62 30.42 -21.89
CA ILE A 473 3.08 31.63 -22.59
C ILE A 473 4.15 31.26 -23.62
N VAL A 474 4.07 31.86 -24.81
CA VAL A 474 5.07 31.73 -25.87
C VAL A 474 5.59 33.10 -26.28
N ILE A 475 6.91 33.22 -26.34
CA ILE A 475 7.65 34.39 -26.74
C ILE A 475 8.34 34.08 -28.08
N PHE A 476 8.11 34.92 -29.10
CA PHE A 476 8.82 34.89 -30.37
C PHE A 476 9.78 36.08 -30.43
N GLU A 477 11.08 35.80 -30.34
CA GLU A 477 12.14 36.79 -30.45
C GLU A 477 12.68 36.80 -31.89
N PHE A 478 12.20 37.76 -32.68
CA PHE A 478 12.76 38.07 -33.98
C PHE A 478 13.93 39.06 -33.82
N ALA A 479 14.81 39.11 -34.82
CA ALA A 479 15.97 40.01 -34.80
C ALA A 479 15.62 41.52 -34.64
N ASP A 480 14.40 41.93 -34.98
CA ASP A 480 13.91 43.31 -34.94
C ASP A 480 12.80 43.58 -33.90
N GLN A 481 12.17 42.54 -33.34
CA GLN A 481 11.04 42.67 -32.41
C GLN A 481 10.81 41.39 -31.59
N THR A 482 10.24 41.56 -30.40
CA THR A 482 9.75 40.45 -29.56
C THR A 482 8.22 40.48 -29.53
N VAL A 483 7.59 39.34 -29.78
CA VAL A 483 6.13 39.16 -29.74
C VAL A 483 5.79 38.12 -28.69
N VAL A 484 4.84 38.42 -27.81
CA VAL A 484 4.43 37.52 -26.72
C VAL A 484 2.96 37.15 -26.88
N SER A 485 2.66 35.85 -26.76
CA SER A 485 1.32 35.31 -26.73
C SER A 485 1.13 34.52 -25.44
N GLY A 486 0.09 34.84 -24.66
CA GLY A 486 -0.22 34.15 -23.40
C GLY A 486 -1.71 33.93 -23.20
N GLY A 487 -2.07 33.26 -22.11
CA GLY A 487 -3.45 32.82 -21.85
C GLY A 487 -3.80 31.50 -22.55
N LEU A 488 -2.80 30.71 -22.95
CA LEU A 488 -2.98 29.42 -23.60
C LEU A 488 -3.12 28.32 -22.53
N LEU A 489 -3.97 27.33 -22.82
CA LEU A 489 -4.31 26.25 -21.90
C LEU A 489 -4.35 24.92 -22.67
N ASP A 490 -4.10 23.83 -21.96
CA ASP A 490 -4.29 22.46 -22.44
C ASP A 490 -3.37 22.04 -23.61
N HIS A 491 -2.12 22.49 -23.62
CA HIS A 491 -1.09 21.99 -24.56
C HIS A 491 -0.02 21.18 -23.84
N ASP A 492 0.24 19.96 -24.33
CA ASP A 492 1.16 19.01 -23.68
C ASP A 492 2.59 19.12 -24.20
N THR A 493 2.81 19.73 -25.37
CA THR A 493 4.14 19.79 -26.02
C THR A 493 4.50 21.20 -26.48
N VAL A 494 5.81 21.49 -26.52
CA VAL A 494 6.37 22.75 -27.04
C VAL A 494 5.81 23.06 -28.42
N LEU A 495 5.77 22.07 -29.32
CA LEU A 495 5.28 22.27 -30.69
C LEU A 495 3.79 22.62 -30.72
N SER A 496 2.94 21.88 -30.00
CA SER A 496 1.49 22.13 -29.97
C SER A 496 1.14 23.50 -29.39
N LEU A 497 1.88 23.93 -28.35
CA LEU A 497 1.73 25.24 -27.75
C LEU A 497 2.22 26.36 -28.69
N THR A 498 3.32 26.11 -29.42
CA THR A 498 3.86 27.05 -30.41
C THR A 498 2.92 27.24 -31.60
N GLU A 499 2.28 26.16 -32.08
CA GLU A 499 1.25 26.20 -33.13
C GLU A 499 0.05 27.06 -32.72
N ALA A 500 -0.45 26.88 -31.50
CA ALA A 500 -1.56 27.66 -30.97
C ALA A 500 -1.21 29.14 -30.80
N ALA A 501 0.00 29.43 -30.29
CA ALA A 501 0.49 30.80 -30.17
C ALA A 501 0.68 31.48 -31.54
N ALA A 502 1.20 30.76 -32.53
CA ALA A 502 1.35 31.27 -33.89
C ALA A 502 -0.01 31.57 -34.54
N GLU A 503 -1.01 30.70 -34.35
CA GLU A 503 -2.37 30.92 -34.85
C GLU A 503 -3.00 32.16 -34.20
N GLN A 504 -2.85 32.35 -32.89
CA GLN A 504 -3.37 33.52 -32.16
C GLN A 504 -2.78 34.83 -32.68
N GLN A 505 -1.50 34.83 -33.10
CA GLN A 505 -0.81 35.99 -33.67
C GLN A 505 -0.97 36.11 -35.20
N GLY A 506 -1.56 35.11 -35.86
CA GLY A 506 -1.72 35.06 -37.31
C GLY A 506 -0.42 34.79 -38.08
N PHE A 507 0.56 34.15 -37.44
CA PHE A 507 1.84 33.78 -38.06
C PHE A 507 1.75 32.44 -38.80
N GLU A 508 2.38 32.36 -39.97
CA GLU A 508 2.54 31.11 -40.71
C GLU A 508 3.85 30.42 -40.27
N ILE A 509 3.75 29.18 -39.78
CA ILE A 509 4.92 28.38 -39.40
C ILE A 509 5.24 27.31 -40.46
N GLU A 510 6.52 27.11 -40.75
CA GLU A 510 6.99 26.04 -41.62
C GLU A 510 7.72 24.99 -40.80
N ILE A 511 7.24 23.74 -40.86
CA ILE A 511 7.79 22.60 -40.12
C ILE A 511 8.29 21.55 -41.11
N VAL A 512 9.47 21.00 -40.83
CA VAL A 512 10.05 19.90 -41.61
C VAL A 512 10.16 18.65 -40.74
N ASP A 513 9.65 17.53 -41.26
CA ASP A 513 9.79 16.21 -40.64
C ASP A 513 11.19 15.64 -40.86
N SER A 514 11.78 15.08 -39.80
CA SER A 514 13.04 14.34 -39.87
C SER A 514 12.96 13.06 -39.04
N SER A 515 13.97 12.19 -39.16
CA SER A 515 14.08 10.99 -38.32
C SER A 515 14.30 11.27 -36.83
N LEU A 516 14.57 12.53 -36.45
CA LEU A 516 14.80 12.97 -35.06
C LEU A 516 13.61 13.81 -34.52
N GLY A 517 12.51 13.89 -35.26
CA GLY A 517 11.33 14.70 -34.92
C GLY A 517 11.12 15.88 -35.85
N LYS A 518 10.09 16.68 -35.56
CA LYS A 518 9.74 17.90 -36.29
C LYS A 518 10.65 19.07 -35.92
N TYR A 519 11.05 19.83 -36.93
CA TYR A 519 11.87 21.04 -36.79
C TYR A 519 11.14 22.24 -37.35
N LEU A 520 11.10 23.32 -36.56
CA LEU A 520 10.58 24.61 -36.97
C LEU A 520 11.62 25.33 -37.82
N VAL A 521 11.30 25.61 -39.08
CA VAL A 521 12.23 26.18 -40.06
C VAL A 521 11.96 27.66 -40.30
N SER A 522 10.71 28.10 -40.14
CA SER A 522 10.31 29.48 -40.39
C SER A 522 9.11 29.85 -39.53
N ILE A 523 9.08 31.09 -39.04
CA ILE A 523 7.93 31.71 -38.39
C ILE A 523 7.65 33.03 -39.13
N ASP A 524 6.42 33.19 -39.62
CA ASP A 524 5.96 34.36 -40.40
C ASP A 524 6.89 34.68 -41.60
N GLY A 525 7.31 33.63 -42.31
CA GLY A 525 8.20 33.75 -43.48
C GLY A 525 9.65 34.12 -43.16
N ARG A 526 10.07 34.07 -41.89
CA ARG A 526 11.43 34.36 -41.42
C ARG A 526 12.12 33.09 -40.95
N ALA A 527 13.13 32.64 -41.70
CA ALA A 527 13.84 31.39 -41.44
C ALA A 527 15.20 31.52 -40.70
N GLY A 528 15.89 32.67 -40.77
CA GLY A 528 17.18 32.88 -40.08
C GLY A 528 18.28 31.86 -40.45
N GLU A 529 19.26 31.65 -39.55
CA GLU A 529 20.14 30.46 -39.54
C GLU A 529 19.51 29.25 -38.84
N GLY A 530 18.39 29.46 -38.16
CA GLY A 530 17.60 28.47 -37.46
C GLY A 530 16.76 29.11 -36.36
N TRP A 531 15.93 28.29 -35.71
CA TRP A 531 15.15 28.68 -34.54
C TRP A 531 15.55 27.78 -33.37
N GLU A 532 15.90 28.39 -32.25
CA GLU A 532 16.15 27.69 -30.99
C GLU A 532 15.01 28.00 -30.02
N TYR A 533 14.59 26.99 -29.26
CA TYR A 533 13.62 27.17 -28.20
C TYR A 533 14.24 26.95 -26.84
N SER A 534 13.66 27.60 -25.83
CA SER A 534 13.89 27.32 -24.42
C SER A 534 12.55 27.14 -23.72
N VAL A 535 12.52 26.25 -22.73
CA VAL A 535 11.37 26.07 -21.83
C VAL A 535 11.80 26.53 -20.47
N ASN A 536 11.07 27.49 -19.91
CA ASN A 536 11.41 28.11 -18.65
C ASN A 536 12.90 28.52 -18.57
N GLY A 537 13.40 29.17 -19.63
CA GLY A 537 14.76 29.70 -19.70
C GLY A 537 15.86 28.64 -19.88
N GLN A 538 15.50 27.37 -19.91
CA GLN A 538 16.41 26.25 -20.18
C GLN A 538 16.38 25.91 -21.67
N PRO A 539 17.54 25.82 -22.36
CA PRO A 539 17.58 25.45 -23.77
C PRO A 539 16.94 24.08 -24.04
N GLY A 540 16.16 24.00 -25.12
CA GLY A 540 15.56 22.74 -25.57
C GLY A 540 16.61 21.73 -26.03
N VAL A 541 16.63 20.54 -25.44
CA VAL A 541 17.62 19.48 -25.72
C VAL A 541 17.13 18.42 -26.72
N MET A 542 15.85 18.47 -27.10
CA MET A 542 15.21 17.52 -28.03
C MET A 542 14.25 18.23 -28.98
N SER A 543 13.64 17.52 -29.94
CA SER A 543 12.66 18.15 -30.84
C SER A 543 11.45 18.69 -30.05
N ALA A 544 10.93 19.86 -30.47
CA ALA A 544 9.77 20.52 -29.88
C ALA A 544 8.51 19.63 -29.85
N GLU A 545 8.43 18.62 -30.72
CA GLU A 545 7.33 17.64 -30.75
C GLU A 545 7.33 16.72 -29.52
N TYR A 546 8.50 16.43 -28.96
CA TYR A 546 8.66 15.50 -27.83
C TYR A 546 8.96 16.21 -26.50
N SER A 547 9.23 17.51 -26.53
CA SER A 547 9.44 18.30 -25.32
C SER A 547 8.09 18.63 -24.68
N THR A 548 7.87 18.12 -23.47
CA THR A 548 6.65 18.34 -22.70
C THR A 548 6.65 19.72 -22.02
N VAL A 549 5.46 20.27 -21.79
CA VAL A 549 5.29 21.53 -21.06
C VAL A 549 4.22 21.41 -19.98
N GLU A 550 4.40 22.16 -18.89
CA GLU A 550 3.46 22.24 -17.77
C GLU A 550 2.43 23.36 -17.98
N SER A 551 1.41 23.43 -17.12
CA SER A 551 0.28 24.35 -17.26
C SER A 551 0.63 25.84 -17.16
N ASP A 552 1.80 26.19 -16.61
CA ASP A 552 2.30 27.55 -16.43
C ASP A 552 3.65 27.80 -17.15
N SER A 553 4.01 26.93 -18.10
CA SER A 553 5.29 27.00 -18.80
C SER A 553 5.41 28.22 -19.72
N VAL A 554 6.61 28.80 -19.75
CA VAL A 554 7.01 29.88 -20.66
C VAL A 554 8.00 29.36 -21.68
N ILE A 555 7.64 29.40 -22.95
CA ILE A 555 8.52 29.04 -24.08
C ILE A 555 9.07 30.32 -24.71
N SER A 556 10.38 30.37 -24.98
CA SER A 556 10.95 31.40 -25.86
C SER A 556 11.59 30.77 -27.09
N TRP A 557 11.17 31.25 -28.26
CA TRP A 557 11.77 30.95 -29.56
C TRP A 557 12.62 32.12 -30.02
N ILE A 558 13.91 31.87 -30.21
CA ILE A 558 14.89 32.88 -30.63
C ILE A 558 15.31 32.59 -32.06
N GLN A 559 15.21 33.61 -32.91
CA GLN A 559 15.75 33.58 -34.26
C GLN A 559 17.29 33.71 -34.21
N LEU A 560 18.00 32.73 -34.79
CA LEU A 560 19.46 32.76 -34.95
C LEU A 560 19.92 33.57 -36.17
#